data_AF-A0A7V8NVK8-F1
#
_entry.id   AF-A0A7V8NVK8-F1
#
_cell.length_a   1.000
_cell.length_b   1.000
_cell.length_c   1.000
_cell.angle_alpha   90.00
_cell.angle_beta   90.00
_cell.angle_gamma   90.00
#
_symmetry.space_group_name_H-M   'P 1'
#
loop_
_entity.id
_entity.type
_entity.pdbx_description
1 polymer ?
#
loop_
_entity_poly.entity_id
_entity_poly.type
_entity_poly.pdbx_seq_one_letter_code
_entity_poly.pdbx_strand_id
1 'polypeptide(L)'
;MERHFEKDMNILKERLLWMGSLAERSVHQAVHAVLESDDALANRVLEEEDAINELQLEIDDRVVQLLALHQLMATDLRFVLAISRINNDLERIGDQAVNIAQGALRILRHPRVKPYVDLPR
;
A
#
# COMPACT_ATOMS: atom_id res chain seq x y z
N MET A 1 -8.00 31.82 -7.99
CA MET A 1 -8.84 30.60 -7.87
C MET A 1 -8.12 29.41 -8.49
N GLU A 2 -7.70 29.49 -9.76
CA GLU A 2 -6.96 28.42 -10.48
C GLU A 2 -5.72 27.90 -9.72
N ARG A 3 -4.93 28.82 -9.13
CA ARG A 3 -3.73 28.50 -8.36
C ARG A 3 -3.97 27.68 -7.08
N HIS A 4 -5.19 27.72 -6.52
CA HIS A 4 -5.53 26.95 -5.32
C HIS A 4 -5.92 25.52 -5.70
N PHE A 5 -6.76 25.37 -6.73
CA PHE A 5 -7.11 24.07 -7.29
C PHE A 5 -5.88 23.28 -7.75
N GLU A 6 -4.96 23.92 -8.50
CA GLU A 6 -3.71 23.26 -8.93
C GLU A 6 -2.86 22.80 -7.74
N LYS A 7 -2.81 23.61 -6.67
CA LYS A 7 -2.08 23.26 -5.45
C LYS A 7 -2.72 22.05 -4.77
N ASP A 8 -4.04 22.05 -4.60
CA ASP A 8 -4.76 20.95 -3.95
C ASP A 8 -4.66 19.65 -4.77
N MET A 9 -4.68 19.77 -6.11
CA MET A 9 -4.41 18.66 -7.02
C MET A 9 -2.99 18.12 -6.91
N ASN A 10 -1.98 18.98 -6.79
CA ASN A 10 -0.59 18.55 -6.61
C ASN A 10 -0.38 17.86 -5.27
N ILE A 11 -0.97 18.39 -4.20
CA ILE A 11 -0.93 17.74 -2.88
C ILE A 11 -1.57 16.35 -2.97
N LEU A 12 -2.72 16.21 -3.63
CA LEU A 12 -3.38 14.92 -3.81
C LEU A 12 -2.47 13.90 -4.54
N LYS A 13 -1.78 14.34 -5.61
CA LYS A 13 -0.80 13.50 -6.32
C LYS A 13 0.38 13.10 -5.43
N GLU A 14 0.93 14.03 -4.67
CA GLU A 14 2.05 13.77 -3.76
C GLU A 14 1.67 12.74 -2.69
N ARG A 15 0.47 12.84 -2.12
CA ARG A 15 -0.03 11.87 -1.14
C ARG A 15 -0.18 10.48 -1.74
N LEU A 16 -0.75 10.39 -2.94
CA LEU A 16 -0.90 9.11 -3.65
C LEU A 16 0.46 8.46 -3.95
N LEU A 17 1.45 9.24 -4.43
CA LEU A 17 2.80 8.74 -4.68
C LEU A 17 3.49 8.28 -3.39
N TRP A 18 3.27 9.01 -2.30
CA TRP A 18 3.80 8.62 -0.99
C TRP A 18 3.21 7.29 -0.51
N MET A 19 1.89 7.13 -0.57
CA MET A 19 1.22 5.87 -0.26
C MET A 19 1.72 4.73 -1.16
N GLY A 20 1.93 4.98 -2.45
CA GLY A 20 2.50 4.00 -3.38
C GLY A 20 3.89 3.55 -2.96
N SER A 21 4.74 4.47 -2.49
CA SER A 21 6.08 4.15 -1.98
C SER A 21 6.04 3.31 -0.71
N LEU A 22 5.05 3.53 0.16
CA LEU A 22 4.83 2.70 1.35
C LEU A 22 4.37 1.29 0.95
N ALA A 23 3.37 1.19 0.08
CA ALA A 23 2.85 -0.09 -0.40
C ALA A 23 3.94 -0.93 -1.09
N GLU A 24 4.76 -0.32 -1.96
CA GLU A 24 5.91 -0.97 -2.59
C GLU A 24 6.91 -1.51 -1.54
N ARG A 25 7.25 -0.68 -0.55
CA ARG A 25 8.15 -1.08 0.53
C ARG A 25 7.58 -2.23 1.35
N SER A 26 6.30 -2.18 1.71
CA SER A 26 5.64 -3.24 2.48
C SER A 26 5.67 -4.57 1.74
N VAL A 27 5.39 -4.57 0.43
CA VAL A 27 5.49 -5.78 -0.41
C VAL A 27 6.92 -6.31 -0.42
N HIS A 28 7.91 -5.44 -0.63
CA HIS A 28 9.31 -5.84 -0.65
C HIS A 28 9.74 -6.47 0.67
N GLN A 29 9.45 -5.82 1.80
CA GLN A 29 9.76 -6.33 3.13
C GLN A 29 9.05 -7.65 3.43
N ALA A 30 7.76 -7.78 3.08
CA ALA A 30 6.99 -8.99 3.31
C ALA A 30 7.56 -10.20 2.54
N VAL A 31 7.96 -9.99 1.27
CA VAL A 31 8.60 -11.04 0.46
C VAL A 31 9.96 -11.42 1.05
N HIS A 32 10.79 -10.46 1.43
CA HIS A 32 12.09 -10.73 2.05
C HIS A 32 11.96 -11.45 3.39
N ALA A 33 10.96 -11.09 4.21
CA ALA A 33 10.69 -11.79 5.46
C ALA A 33 10.44 -13.30 5.26
N VAL A 34 9.72 -13.67 4.20
CA VAL A 34 9.51 -15.08 3.84
C VAL A 34 10.81 -15.75 3.38
N LEU A 35 11.52 -15.13 2.43
CA LEU A 35 12.70 -15.73 1.79
C LEU A 35 13.87 -15.88 2.76
N GLU A 36 14.10 -14.88 3.58
CA GLU A 36 15.22 -14.81 4.51
C GLU A 36 14.88 -15.40 5.88
N SER A 37 13.61 -15.73 6.12
CA SER A 37 13.16 -16.19 7.43
C SER A 37 13.44 -15.14 8.52
N ASP A 38 13.14 -13.88 8.19
CA ASP A 38 13.38 -12.70 9.04
C ASP A 38 12.04 -12.23 9.65
N ASP A 39 11.86 -12.47 10.94
CA ASP A 39 10.66 -12.05 11.68
C ASP A 39 10.63 -10.54 11.93
N ALA A 40 11.78 -9.87 12.02
CA ALA A 40 11.84 -8.43 12.21
C ALA A 40 11.28 -7.68 10.99
N LEU A 41 11.57 -8.15 9.77
CA LEU A 41 10.97 -7.59 8.55
C LEU A 41 9.46 -7.82 8.50
N ALA A 42 8.98 -9.01 8.88
CA ALA A 42 7.54 -9.27 8.92
C ALA A 42 6.82 -8.37 9.93
N ASN A 43 7.37 -8.20 11.15
CA ASN A 43 6.77 -7.33 12.15
C ASN A 43 6.77 -5.87 11.71
N ARG A 44 7.81 -5.39 11.02
CA ARG A 44 7.84 -4.04 10.47
C ARG A 44 6.70 -3.78 9.48
N VAL A 45 6.36 -4.75 8.62
CA VAL A 45 5.22 -4.62 7.70
C VAL A 45 3.91 -4.43 8.47
N LEU A 46 3.72 -5.14 9.59
CA LEU A 46 2.54 -5.01 10.44
C LEU A 46 2.49 -3.65 11.17
N GLU A 47 3.66 -3.15 11.61
CA GLU A 47 3.76 -1.83 12.25
C GLU A 47 3.51 -0.67 11.27
N GLU A 48 3.86 -0.84 9.99
CA GLU A 48 3.69 0.18 8.96
C GLU A 48 2.30 0.17 8.28
N GLU A 49 1.44 -0.81 8.58
CA GLU A 49 0.08 -0.96 8.01
C GLU A 49 -0.79 0.29 8.24
N ASP A 50 -0.83 0.77 9.49
CA ASP A 50 -1.67 1.90 9.88
C ASP A 50 -1.35 3.16 9.07
N ALA A 51 -0.08 3.36 8.69
CA ALA A 51 0.33 4.52 7.89
C ALA A 51 -0.27 4.49 6.46
N ILE A 52 -0.45 3.30 5.87
CA ILE A 52 -1.10 3.15 4.56
C ILE A 52 -2.60 3.43 4.70
N ASN A 53 -3.24 2.90 5.75
CA ASN A 53 -4.67 3.11 6.02
C ASN A 53 -4.99 4.58 6.28
N GLU A 54 -4.17 5.27 7.08
CA GLU A 54 -4.33 6.71 7.33
C GLU A 54 -4.21 7.54 6.05
N LEU A 55 -3.25 7.21 5.18
CA LEU A 55 -3.10 7.90 3.89
C LEU A 55 -4.26 7.63 2.95
N GLN A 56 -4.81 6.42 2.95
CA GLN A 56 -5.99 6.09 2.14
C GLN A 56 -7.15 7.02 2.50
N LEU A 57 -7.43 7.17 3.80
CA LEU A 57 -8.47 8.06 4.30
C LEU A 57 -8.17 9.53 3.98
N GLU A 58 -6.92 9.98 4.15
CA GLU A 58 -6.53 11.35 3.79
C GLU A 58 -6.78 11.64 2.30
N ILE A 59 -6.41 10.71 1.42
CA ILE A 59 -6.57 10.84 -0.03
C ILE A 59 -8.06 10.87 -0.41
N ASP A 60 -8.88 9.99 0.18
CA ASP A 60 -10.33 9.96 -0.08
C ASP A 60 -11.01 11.25 0.37
N ASP A 61 -10.66 11.77 1.55
CA ASP A 61 -11.18 13.06 2.04
C ASP A 61 -10.82 14.21 1.09
N ARG A 62 -9.58 14.24 0.58
CA ARG A 62 -9.15 15.25 -0.40
C ARG A 62 -9.87 15.12 -1.73
N VAL A 63 -10.12 13.90 -2.19
CA VAL A 63 -10.94 13.64 -3.39
C VAL A 63 -12.33 14.24 -3.20
N VAL A 64 -12.99 13.95 -2.07
CA VAL A 64 -14.32 14.49 -1.76
C VAL A 64 -14.29 16.02 -1.68
N GLN A 65 -13.29 16.61 -1.04
CA GLN A 65 -13.13 18.06 -0.97
C GLN A 65 -12.98 18.70 -2.35
N LEU A 66 -12.16 18.14 -3.24
CA LEU A 66 -12.01 18.65 -4.61
C LEU A 66 -13.31 18.58 -5.40
N LEU A 67 -14.06 17.48 -5.27
CA LEU A 67 -15.36 17.30 -5.92
C LEU A 67 -16.42 18.28 -5.38
N ALA A 68 -16.37 18.61 -4.09
CA ALA A 68 -17.32 19.49 -3.44
C ALA A 68 -17.04 20.98 -3.68
N LEU A 69 -15.76 21.38 -3.71
CA LEU A 69 -15.35 22.79 -3.75
C LEU A 69 -15.17 23.34 -5.17
N HIS A 70 -15.04 22.48 -6.19
CA HIS A 70 -14.71 22.89 -7.55
C HIS A 70 -15.65 22.31 -8.61
N GLN A 71 -15.97 23.09 -9.63
CA GLN A 71 -16.54 22.57 -10.86
C GLN A 71 -15.41 22.03 -11.75
N LEU A 72 -15.20 20.71 -11.69
CA LEU A 72 -14.17 20.05 -12.47
C LEU A 72 -14.58 19.90 -13.93
N MET A 73 -13.66 20.22 -14.84
CA MET A 73 -13.83 19.84 -16.25
C MET A 73 -13.67 18.32 -16.40
N ALA A 74 -14.16 17.77 -17.52
CA ALA A 74 -14.19 16.32 -17.72
C ALA A 74 -12.82 15.63 -17.55
N THR A 75 -11.73 16.29 -17.96
CA THR A 75 -10.36 15.77 -17.81
C THR A 75 -9.95 15.70 -16.34
N ASP A 76 -10.17 16.77 -15.58
CA ASP A 76 -9.81 16.84 -14.16
C ASP A 76 -10.66 15.88 -13.33
N LEU A 77 -11.96 15.80 -13.62
CA LEU A 77 -12.87 14.87 -12.96
C LEU A 77 -12.42 13.42 -13.16
N ARG A 78 -12.07 13.04 -14.40
CA ARG A 78 -11.54 11.69 -14.68
C ARG A 78 -10.25 11.43 -13.92
N PHE A 79 -9.38 12.43 -13.82
CA PHE A 79 -8.12 12.31 -13.11
C PHE A 79 -8.33 12.09 -11.60
N VAL A 80 -9.18 12.88 -10.95
CA VAL A 80 -9.55 12.72 -9.53
C VAL A 80 -10.17 11.34 -9.27
N LEU A 81 -11.07 10.89 -10.15
CA LEU A 81 -11.68 9.55 -10.03
C LEU A 81 -10.67 8.42 -10.25
N ALA A 82 -9.67 8.62 -11.11
CA ALA A 82 -8.58 7.65 -11.28
C ALA A 82 -7.72 7.57 -10.01
N ILE A 83 -7.41 8.70 -9.38
CA ILE A 83 -6.70 8.73 -8.09
C ILE A 83 -7.45 7.93 -7.04
N SER A 84 -8.77 8.13 -6.89
CA SER A 84 -9.58 7.38 -5.91
C SER A 84 -9.52 5.86 -6.14
N ARG A 85 -9.51 5.40 -7.40
CA ARG A 85 -9.36 3.96 -7.70
C ARG A 85 -7.97 3.45 -7.36
N ILE A 86 -6.92 4.17 -7.74
CA ILE A 86 -5.54 3.81 -7.45
C ILE A 86 -5.31 3.80 -5.93
N ASN A 87 -5.90 4.73 -5.19
CA ASN A 87 -5.87 4.79 -3.73
C ASN A 87 -6.38 3.48 -3.11
N ASN A 88 -7.53 2.99 -3.58
CA ASN A 88 -8.08 1.71 -3.14
C ASN A 88 -7.17 0.53 -3.53
N ASP A 89 -6.65 0.52 -4.76
CA ASP A 89 -5.75 -0.55 -5.22
C ASP A 89 -4.44 -0.58 -4.38
N LEU A 90 -3.92 0.57 -3.97
CA LEU A 90 -2.70 0.68 -3.14
C LEU A 90 -2.91 0.17 -1.72
N GLU A 91 -4.04 0.47 -1.08
CA GLU A 91 -4.36 -0.08 0.24
C GLU A 91 -4.50 -1.61 0.18
N ARG A 92 -5.19 -2.13 -0.84
CA ARG A 92 -5.30 -3.57 -1.05
C ARG A 92 -3.94 -4.24 -1.27
N ILE A 93 -2.99 -3.56 -1.91
CA ILE A 93 -1.60 -4.05 -2.03
C ILE A 93 -0.95 -4.11 -0.64
N GLY A 94 -1.14 -3.09 0.19
CA GLY A 94 -0.73 -3.07 1.60
C GLY A 94 -1.28 -4.27 2.38
N ASP A 95 -2.60 -4.52 2.30
CA ASP A 95 -3.24 -5.67 2.93
C ASP A 95 -2.65 -7.01 2.49
N GLN A 96 -2.34 -7.16 1.19
CA GLN A 96 -1.70 -8.37 0.70
C GLN A 96 -0.29 -8.52 1.28
N ALA A 97 0.47 -7.43 1.43
CA ALA A 97 1.77 -7.46 2.09
C ALA A 97 1.65 -7.90 3.56
N VAL A 98 0.65 -7.39 4.29
CA VAL A 98 0.34 -7.82 5.66
C VAL A 98 0.04 -9.32 5.72
N ASN A 99 -0.80 -9.82 4.81
CA ASN A 99 -1.11 -11.26 4.73
C ASN A 99 0.15 -12.12 4.49
N ILE A 100 1.06 -11.67 3.63
CA ILE A 100 2.33 -12.35 3.37
C ILE A 100 3.21 -12.34 4.64
N ALA A 101 3.34 -11.19 5.31
CA ALA A 101 4.13 -11.04 6.53
C ALA A 101 3.60 -11.94 7.67
N GLN A 102 2.28 -12.00 7.87
CA GLN A 102 1.65 -12.93 8.82
C GLN A 102 1.93 -14.40 8.45
N GLY A 103 1.95 -14.70 7.14
CA GLY A 103 2.37 -16.00 6.61
C GLY A 103 3.82 -16.33 6.95
N ALA A 104 4.73 -15.37 6.78
CA ALA A 104 6.15 -15.51 7.12
C ALA A 104 6.34 -15.87 8.61
N LEU A 105 5.70 -15.12 9.50
CA LEU A 105 5.73 -15.37 10.95
C LEU A 105 5.17 -16.76 11.30
N ARG A 106 4.17 -17.25 10.57
CA ARG A 106 3.62 -18.60 10.78
C ARG A 106 4.62 -19.68 10.37
N ILE A 107 5.27 -19.53 9.22
CA ILE A 107 6.27 -20.49 8.72
C ILE A 107 7.44 -20.59 9.71
N LEU A 108 7.90 -19.46 10.25
CA LEU A 108 9.00 -19.40 11.22
C LEU A 108 8.75 -20.17 12.52
N ARG A 109 7.48 -20.35 12.91
CA ARG A 109 7.11 -21.14 14.10
C ARG A 109 7.28 -22.64 13.90
N HIS A 110 7.50 -23.10 12.67
CA HIS A 110 7.68 -24.50 12.35
C HIS A 110 9.14 -24.79 11.97
N PRO A 111 9.69 -25.96 12.38
CA PRO A 111 11.01 -26.36 11.94
C PRO A 111 11.05 -26.46 10.41
N ARG A 112 12.12 -25.92 9.80
CA ARG A 112 12.34 -26.00 8.35
C ARG A 112 12.22 -27.45 7.90
N VAL A 113 11.42 -27.68 6.85
CA VAL A 113 11.27 -29.01 6.25
C VAL A 113 12.66 -29.47 5.82
N LYS A 114 13.11 -30.62 6.36
CA LYS A 114 14.38 -31.21 5.93
C LYS A 114 14.27 -31.53 4.43
N PRO A 115 15.31 -31.29 3.63
CA PRO A 115 15.33 -31.74 2.24
C PRO A 115 14.98 -33.23 2.20
N TYR A 116 14.06 -33.62 1.32
CA TYR A 116 13.64 -35.00 1.22
C TYR A 116 14.80 -35.85 0.69
N VAL A 117 15.53 -36.50 1.61
CA VAL A 117 16.68 -37.36 1.29
C VAL A 117 16.21 -38.70 0.69
N ASP A 118 14.96 -39.09 0.95
CA ASP A 118 14.41 -40.41 0.63
C ASP A 118 13.52 -40.45 -0.62
N LEU A 119 13.41 -39.36 -1.39
CA LEU A 119 12.67 -39.39 -2.65
C LEU A 119 13.49 -40.12 -3.73
N PRO A 120 12.94 -41.15 -4.40
CA PRO A 120 13.62 -41.76 -5.53
C PRO A 120 13.80 -40.73 -6.65
N ARG A 121 15.00 -40.69 -7.23
CA ARG A 121 15.34 -39.84 -8.37
C ARG A 121 14.72 -40.35 -9.67
#